data_AF-A0A6C0CVQ7-F1
#
_entry.id   AF-A0A6C0CVQ7-F1
#
_cell.length_a   1.000
_cell.length_b   1.000
_cell.length_c   1.000
_cell.angle_alpha   90.00
_cell.angle_beta   90.00
_cell.angle_gamma   90.00
#
_symmetry.space_group_name_H-M   'P 1'
#
loop_
_entity.id
_entity.type
_entity.pdbx_description
1 polymer ?
#
loop_
_entity_poly.entity_id
_entity_poly.type
_entity_poly.pdbx_seq_one_letter_code
_entity_poly.pdbx_strand_id
1 'polypeptide(L)'
;MKKIVDYSKLKSEGVAYSELLERIYHKNPNNNRLFIEANSLRSTKELFRFCLDLFCKGLVMCHGGDSRRVEIDRLSMEQIQYVIDKLSYTGIMTIVRVLTKEHYHVIHDESEELESDNPLQEPLLEKQRIKDAYQVLQKSVEAIDKFPDNDPLQNYNFKILVGDCVYCISFEIHV
;
A
#
# COMPACT_ATOMS: atom_id res chain seq x y z
N MET A 1 2.28 24.92 -16.71
CA MET A 1 1.31 24.54 -17.76
C MET A 1 0.46 23.40 -17.18
N LYS A 2 -0.81 23.65 -16.83
CA LYS A 2 -1.70 22.61 -16.28
C LYS A 2 -2.12 21.68 -17.40
N LYS A 3 -1.59 20.45 -17.44
CA LYS A 3 -2.07 19.43 -18.39
C LYS A 3 -3.27 18.74 -17.73
N ILE A 4 -4.46 19.28 -18.00
CA ILE A 4 -5.72 18.64 -17.60
C ILE A 4 -5.93 17.48 -18.56
N VAL A 5 -5.83 16.25 -18.06
CA VAL A 5 -6.33 15.09 -18.78
C VAL A 5 -7.80 14.97 -18.39
N ASP A 6 -8.69 15.28 -19.34
CA ASP A 6 -10.15 15.23 -19.19
C ASP A 6 -10.62 13.80 -19.49
N TYR A 7 -10.99 13.05 -18.45
CA TYR A 7 -11.36 11.64 -18.54
C TYR A 7 -12.83 11.41 -18.96
N SER A 8 -13.67 12.45 -18.99
CA SER A 8 -15.03 12.36 -19.53
C SER A 8 -15.05 12.01 -21.03
N LYS A 9 -13.94 12.25 -21.74
CA LYS A 9 -13.72 11.83 -23.14
C LYS A 9 -13.19 10.41 -23.32
N LEU A 10 -12.95 9.66 -22.23
CA LEU A 10 -12.39 8.30 -22.31
C LEU A 10 -13.42 7.17 -22.36
N LYS A 11 -14.72 7.49 -22.36
CA LYS A 11 -15.76 6.52 -22.73
C LYS A 11 -15.82 6.19 -24.21
N SER A 12 -15.10 6.90 -25.08
CA SER A 12 -14.92 6.46 -26.47
C SER A 12 -13.73 5.51 -26.67
N GLU A 13 -12.78 5.39 -25.72
CA GLU A 13 -11.54 4.61 -25.97
C GLU A 13 -10.99 3.73 -24.81
N GLY A 14 -11.54 3.73 -23.59
CA GLY A 14 -11.29 2.66 -22.61
C GLY A 14 -9.81 2.35 -22.27
N VAL A 15 -9.12 3.28 -21.60
CA VAL A 15 -7.74 3.07 -21.11
C VAL A 15 -7.69 1.87 -20.17
N ALA A 16 -6.90 0.86 -20.54
CA ALA A 16 -6.72 -0.35 -19.74
C ALA A 16 -6.08 -0.02 -18.38
N TYR A 17 -6.43 -0.79 -17.34
CA TYR A 17 -5.89 -0.60 -15.99
C TYR A 17 -4.35 -0.61 -15.93
N SER A 18 -3.71 -1.43 -16.77
CA SER A 18 -2.25 -1.45 -16.93
C SER A 18 -1.68 -0.12 -17.44
N GLU A 19 -2.38 0.54 -18.36
CA GLU A 19 -1.96 1.83 -18.91
C GLU A 19 -2.11 2.96 -17.87
N LEU A 20 -3.12 2.89 -16.99
CA LEU A 20 -3.23 3.80 -15.84
C LEU A 20 -1.99 3.72 -14.95
N LEU A 21 -1.59 2.50 -14.57
CA LEU A 21 -0.42 2.30 -13.73
C LEU A 21 0.87 2.82 -14.39
N GLU A 22 1.07 2.54 -15.68
CA GLU A 22 2.20 3.08 -16.44
C GLU A 22 2.18 4.61 -16.46
N ARG A 23 1.01 5.23 -16.62
CA ARG A 23 0.87 6.69 -16.60
C ARG A 23 1.24 7.29 -15.26
N ILE A 24 0.85 6.68 -14.16
CA ILE A 24 1.19 7.17 -12.80
C ILE A 24 2.70 7.03 -12.56
N TYR A 25 3.25 5.84 -12.78
CA TYR A 25 4.59 5.50 -12.27
C TYR A 25 5.74 5.71 -13.26
N HIS A 26 5.53 5.54 -14.57
CA HIS A 26 6.61 5.59 -15.57
C HIS A 26 6.48 6.73 -16.58
N LYS A 27 5.27 7.03 -17.05
CA LYS A 27 5.00 8.03 -18.12
C LYS A 27 4.65 9.42 -17.59
N ASN A 28 4.80 9.66 -16.28
CA ASN A 28 4.65 10.98 -15.67
C ASN A 28 5.93 11.43 -14.92
N PRO A 29 7.04 11.66 -15.64
CA PRO A 29 8.31 12.07 -15.02
C PRO A 29 8.25 13.47 -14.41
N ASN A 30 7.42 14.36 -14.97
CA ASN A 30 7.26 15.73 -14.49
C ASN A 30 6.20 15.86 -13.39
N ASN A 31 5.67 14.73 -12.91
CA ASN A 31 4.68 14.69 -11.83
C ASN A 31 3.50 15.65 -12.06
N ASN A 32 2.95 15.64 -13.28
CA ASN A 32 1.73 16.38 -13.57
C ASN A 32 0.58 15.79 -12.78
N ARG A 33 -0.37 16.64 -12.34
CA ARG A 33 -1.61 16.16 -11.73
C ARG A 33 -2.40 15.31 -12.73
N LEU A 34 -2.80 14.13 -12.29
CA LEU A 34 -3.67 13.19 -12.99
C LEU A 34 -4.99 13.14 -12.22
N PHE A 35 -6.12 13.11 -12.92
CA PHE A 35 -7.42 12.94 -12.30
C PHE A 35 -7.89 11.52 -12.58
N ILE A 36 -8.23 10.76 -11.54
CA ILE A 36 -8.75 9.41 -11.69
C ILE A 36 -10.25 9.45 -11.41
N GLU A 37 -11.05 9.21 -12.45
CA GLU A 37 -12.49 9.05 -12.29
C GLU A 37 -12.83 7.61 -11.90
N ALA A 38 -13.22 7.41 -10.64
CA ALA A 38 -13.58 6.11 -10.08
C ALA A 38 -15.10 5.88 -10.01
N ASN A 39 -15.85 6.39 -11.00
CA ASN A 39 -17.32 6.43 -11.02
C ASN A 39 -18.00 5.05 -10.97
N SER A 40 -17.26 3.96 -11.22
CA SER A 40 -17.77 2.59 -11.17
C SER A 40 -17.73 1.97 -9.77
N LEU A 41 -17.01 2.57 -8.83
CA LEU A 41 -16.88 2.05 -7.46
C LEU A 41 -18.14 2.40 -6.65
N ARG A 42 -18.66 1.41 -5.93
CA ARG A 42 -19.98 1.45 -5.28
C ARG A 42 -19.92 1.65 -3.78
N SER A 43 -18.77 1.43 -3.15
CA SER A 43 -18.57 1.61 -1.72
C SER A 43 -17.20 2.18 -1.38
N THR A 44 -17.06 2.77 -0.18
CA THR A 44 -15.75 3.22 0.32
C THR A 44 -14.75 2.07 0.44
N LYS A 45 -15.21 0.84 0.70
CA LYS A 45 -14.38 -0.36 0.74
C LYS A 45 -13.82 -0.72 -0.63
N GLU A 46 -14.62 -0.59 -1.69
CA GLU A 46 -14.14 -0.75 -3.07
C GLU A 46 -13.12 0.34 -3.43
N LEU A 47 -13.37 1.59 -3.01
CA LEU A 47 -12.41 2.69 -3.17
C LEU A 47 -11.09 2.44 -2.42
N PHE A 48 -11.17 1.92 -1.20
CA PHE A 48 -9.99 1.53 -0.43
C PHE A 48 -9.18 0.45 -1.15
N ARG A 49 -9.84 -0.63 -1.59
CA ARG A 49 -9.20 -1.71 -2.35
C ARG A 49 -8.57 -1.21 -3.64
N PHE A 50 -9.22 -0.29 -4.33
CA PHE A 50 -8.68 0.36 -5.53
C PHE A 50 -7.39 1.14 -5.21
N CYS A 51 -7.40 1.99 -4.18
CA CYS A 51 -6.23 2.76 -3.77
C CYS A 51 -5.09 1.84 -3.31
N LEU A 52 -5.42 0.80 -2.54
CA LEU A 52 -4.46 -0.21 -2.09
C LEU A 52 -3.84 -0.96 -3.27
N ASP A 53 -4.63 -1.36 -4.26
CA ASP A 53 -4.12 -2.04 -5.45
C ASP A 53 -3.19 -1.15 -6.27
N LEU A 54 -3.53 0.14 -6.44
CA LEU A 54 -2.63 1.12 -7.08
C LEU A 54 -1.31 1.26 -6.31
N PHE A 55 -1.36 1.32 -4.98
CA PHE A 55 -0.17 1.40 -4.11
C PHE A 55 0.71 0.15 -4.23
N CYS A 56 0.13 -1.04 -4.05
CA CYS A 56 0.87 -2.30 -4.13
C CYS A 56 1.48 -2.53 -5.52
N LYS A 57 0.72 -2.24 -6.59
CA LYS A 57 1.24 -2.33 -7.97
C LYS A 57 2.28 -1.26 -8.25
N GLY A 58 2.18 -0.09 -7.63
CA GLY A 58 3.21 0.95 -7.65
C GLY A 58 4.54 0.46 -7.11
N LEU A 59 4.52 -0.19 -5.94
CA LEU A 59 5.71 -0.83 -5.36
C LEU A 59 6.34 -1.82 -6.34
N VAL A 60 5.52 -2.70 -6.92
CA VAL A 60 6.01 -3.70 -7.89
C VAL A 60 6.56 -3.07 -9.17
N MET A 61 5.91 -2.04 -9.72
CA MET A 61 6.34 -1.39 -10.95
C MET A 61 7.58 -0.53 -10.80
N CYS A 62 7.78 0.06 -9.62
CA CYS A 62 8.93 0.92 -9.37
C CYS A 62 10.14 0.12 -8.87
N HIS A 63 9.90 -0.93 -8.07
CA HIS A 63 10.96 -1.58 -7.29
C HIS A 63 11.02 -3.10 -7.46
N GLY A 64 10.14 -3.71 -8.25
CA GLY A 64 10.12 -5.17 -8.44
C GLY A 64 11.15 -5.72 -9.45
N GLY A 65 11.86 -4.83 -10.13
CA GLY A 65 12.83 -5.17 -11.18
C GLY A 65 12.25 -6.12 -12.24
N ASP A 66 13.10 -6.98 -12.79
CA ASP A 66 12.71 -7.96 -13.81
C ASP A 66 11.79 -9.05 -13.27
N SER A 67 11.86 -9.32 -11.95
CA SER A 67 11.07 -10.36 -11.29
C SER A 67 9.59 -10.01 -11.14
N ARG A 68 9.24 -8.72 -11.27
CA ARG A 68 7.91 -8.17 -10.98
C ARG A 68 7.39 -8.58 -9.60
N ARG A 69 8.28 -8.69 -8.62
CA ARG A 69 7.98 -9.05 -7.23
C ARG A 69 8.75 -8.13 -6.29
N VAL A 70 8.16 -7.84 -5.14
CA VAL A 70 8.77 -7.03 -4.09
C VAL A 70 8.75 -7.85 -2.81
N GLU A 71 9.88 -7.88 -2.13
CA GLU A 71 10.00 -8.42 -0.78
C GLU A 71 9.62 -7.33 0.20
N ILE A 72 8.41 -7.44 0.76
CA ILE A 72 7.80 -6.39 1.59
C ILE A 72 8.68 -6.07 2.82
N ASP A 73 9.27 -7.09 3.44
CA ASP A 73 10.13 -6.98 4.63
C ASP A 73 11.48 -6.29 4.35
N ARG A 74 11.83 -6.14 3.07
CA ARG A 74 13.07 -5.49 2.60
C ARG A 74 12.83 -4.13 1.94
N LEU A 75 11.59 -3.64 1.92
CA LEU A 75 11.30 -2.30 1.42
C LEU A 75 11.98 -1.24 2.30
N SER A 76 12.66 -0.30 1.67
CA SER A 76 13.11 0.91 2.37
C SER A 76 11.99 1.94 2.47
N MET A 77 12.09 2.83 3.46
CA MET A 77 11.16 3.96 3.60
C MET A 77 11.18 4.86 2.36
N GLU A 78 12.35 5.05 1.74
CA GLU A 78 12.49 5.85 0.50
C GLU A 78 11.71 5.23 -0.67
N GLN A 79 11.74 3.90 -0.80
CA GLN A 79 10.98 3.19 -1.84
C GLN A 79 9.46 3.33 -1.64
N ILE A 80 9.00 3.22 -0.40
CA ILE A 80 7.60 3.44 -0.03
C ILE A 80 7.21 4.90 -0.30
N GLN A 81 8.02 5.86 0.14
CA GLN A 81 7.77 7.28 -0.04
C GLN A 81 7.70 7.67 -1.52
N TYR A 82 8.58 7.12 -2.35
CA TYR A 82 8.53 7.36 -3.80
C TYR A 82 7.17 6.97 -4.41
N VAL A 83 6.61 5.84 -4.00
CA VAL A 83 5.28 5.39 -4.48
C VAL A 83 4.17 6.29 -3.95
N ILE A 84 4.24 6.70 -2.69
CA ILE A 84 3.30 7.66 -2.08
C ILE A 84 3.31 8.98 -2.84
N ASP A 85 4.50 9.51 -3.14
CA ASP A 85 4.66 10.76 -3.86
C ASP A 85 4.04 10.66 -5.25
N LYS A 86 4.28 9.55 -5.98
CA LYS A 86 3.66 9.30 -7.29
C LYS A 86 2.13 9.25 -7.22
N LEU A 87 1.56 8.59 -6.22
CA LEU A 87 0.12 8.53 -5.97
C LEU A 87 -0.48 9.88 -5.61
N SER A 88 0.25 10.73 -4.89
CA SER A 88 -0.26 12.06 -4.49
C SER A 88 -0.63 12.93 -5.70
N TYR A 89 0.05 12.75 -6.84
CA TYR A 89 -0.26 13.44 -8.08
C TYR A 89 -1.57 12.97 -8.73
N THR A 90 -2.20 11.92 -8.22
CA THR A 90 -3.51 11.46 -8.68
C THR A 90 -4.67 11.94 -7.79
N GLY A 91 -4.39 12.79 -6.80
CA GLY A 91 -5.35 13.18 -5.77
C GLY A 91 -5.57 12.13 -4.67
N ILE A 92 -4.81 11.03 -4.67
CA ILE A 92 -4.84 10.02 -3.61
C ILE A 92 -3.73 10.34 -2.61
N MET A 93 -4.09 10.78 -1.42
CA MET A 93 -3.17 10.96 -0.31
C MET A 93 -3.04 9.64 0.46
N THR A 94 -1.84 9.06 0.48
CA THR A 94 -1.54 7.89 1.31
C THR A 94 -1.10 8.35 2.70
N ILE A 95 -1.76 7.84 3.73
CA ILE A 95 -1.47 8.11 5.13
C ILE A 95 -0.73 6.90 5.68
N VAL A 96 0.49 7.11 6.19
CA VAL A 96 1.30 6.05 6.80
C VAL A 96 1.53 6.37 8.27
N ARG A 97 1.11 5.47 9.15
CA ARG A 97 1.47 5.50 10.57
C ARG A 97 2.43 4.35 10.84
N VAL A 98 3.56 4.66 11.47
CA VAL A 98 4.59 3.67 11.80
C VAL A 98 4.50 3.35 13.28
N LEU A 99 4.37 2.07 13.61
CA LEU A 99 4.40 1.54 14.96
C LEU A 99 5.64 0.64 15.08
N THR A 100 6.30 0.61 16.23
CA THR A 100 7.29 -0.44 16.49
C THR A 100 6.57 -1.77 16.69
N LYS A 101 7.23 -2.89 16.38
CA LYS A 101 6.68 -4.23 16.55
C LYS A 101 6.18 -4.45 17.98
N GLU A 102 6.94 -4.01 18.98
CA GLU A 102 6.56 -4.07 20.39
C GLU A 102 5.23 -3.34 20.66
N HIS A 103 5.10 -2.08 20.20
CA HIS A 103 3.86 -1.33 20.37
C HIS A 103 2.68 -1.97 19.63
N TYR A 104 2.93 -2.58 18.46
CA TYR A 104 1.91 -3.29 17.71
C TYR A 104 1.32 -4.47 18.49
N HIS A 105 2.18 -5.31 19.09
CA HIS A 105 1.75 -6.46 19.89
C HIS A 105 0.96 -6.03 21.14
N VAL A 106 1.36 -4.95 21.80
CA VAL A 106 0.64 -4.40 22.97
C VAL A 106 -0.76 -3.92 22.59
N ILE A 107 -0.92 -3.25 21.44
CA ILE A 107 -2.21 -2.72 21.00
C ILE A 107 -3.16 -3.83 20.53
N HIS A 108 -2.62 -4.89 19.95
CA HIS A 108 -3.41 -5.96 19.35
C HIS A 108 -3.56 -7.20 20.23
N ASP A 109 -3.07 -7.16 21.47
CA ASP A 109 -3.09 -8.26 22.44
C ASP A 109 -2.56 -9.58 21.83
N GLU A 110 -1.55 -9.44 20.96
CA GLU A 110 -0.90 -10.55 20.26
C GLU A 110 0.40 -10.88 20.98
N SER A 111 0.27 -11.34 22.22
CA SER A 111 1.38 -11.90 22.99
C SER A 111 1.63 -13.33 22.51
N GLU A 112 2.29 -13.49 21.35
CA GLU A 112 3.05 -14.72 21.15
C GLU A 112 4.22 -14.66 22.15
N GLU A 113 4.32 -15.67 23.01
CA GLU A 113 5.41 -15.82 23.97
C GLU A 113 6.74 -15.58 23.25
N LEU A 114 7.39 -14.46 23.56
CA LEU A 114 8.76 -14.19 23.15
C LEU A 114 9.60 -15.23 23.90
N GLU A 115 9.81 -16.41 23.28
CA GLU A 115 10.76 -17.39 23.79
C GLU A 115 12.14 -16.70 23.83
N SER A 116 12.52 -16.36 25.06
CA SER A 116 13.71 -15.61 25.40
C SER A 116 14.97 -16.48 25.30
N ASP A 117 16.05 -15.82 24.91
CA ASP A 117 17.43 -16.12 25.32
C ASP A 117 18.16 -17.31 24.68
N ASN A 118 18.03 -17.49 23.36
CA ASN A 118 19.12 -18.09 22.59
C ASN A 118 19.47 -17.20 21.38
N PRO A 119 20.74 -16.81 21.18
CA PRO A 119 21.14 -16.13 19.95
C PRO A 119 20.91 -17.11 18.79
N LEU A 120 19.80 -16.92 18.08
CA LEU A 120 19.46 -17.69 16.89
C LEU A 120 20.56 -17.47 15.85
N GLN A 121 21.01 -18.56 15.23
CA GLN A 121 21.90 -18.48 14.07
C GLN A 121 21.23 -17.60 13.00
N GLU A 122 21.99 -16.76 12.28
CA GLU A 122 21.45 -15.81 11.28
C GLU A 122 20.35 -16.38 10.35
N PRO A 123 20.43 -17.64 9.84
CA PRO A 123 19.38 -18.22 9.00
C PRO A 123 18.04 -18.45 9.72
N LEU A 124 18.06 -18.64 11.04
CA LEU A 124 16.85 -18.81 11.86
C LEU A 124 16.19 -17.47 12.15
N LEU A 125 16.98 -16.42 12.34
CA LEU A 125 16.48 -15.05 12.56
C LEU A 125 15.77 -14.52 11.30
N GLU A 126 16.33 -14.75 10.12
CA GLU A 126 15.71 -14.35 8.85
C GLU A 126 14.39 -15.09 8.59
N LYS A 127 14.35 -16.40 8.84
CA LYS A 127 13.11 -17.19 8.71
C LYS A 127 12.00 -16.68 9.63
N GLN A 128 12.34 -16.33 10.87
CA GLN A 128 11.36 -15.78 11.81
C GLN A 128 10.84 -14.42 11.34
N ARG A 129 11.71 -13.52 10.88
CA ARG A 129 11.32 -12.22 10.35
C ARG A 129 10.34 -12.33 9.17
N ILE A 130 10.61 -13.24 8.23
CA ILE A 130 9.72 -13.48 7.08
C ILE A 130 8.37 -14.02 7.54
N LYS A 131 8.36 -14.95 8.51
CA LYS A 131 7.13 -15.51 9.08
C LYS A 131 6.26 -14.42 9.72
N ASP A 132 6.87 -13.55 10.54
CA ASP A 132 6.17 -12.46 11.21
C ASP A 132 5.56 -11.47 10.20
N ALA A 133 6.33 -11.12 9.17
CA ALA A 133 5.85 -10.20 8.13
C ALA A 133 4.69 -10.79 7.35
N TYR A 134 4.75 -12.08 7.04
CA TYR A 134 3.66 -12.80 6.39
C TYR A 134 2.40 -12.84 7.27
N GLN A 135 2.54 -13.11 8.58
CA GLN A 135 1.40 -13.12 9.50
C GLN A 135 0.71 -11.75 9.60
N VAL A 136 1.47 -10.66 9.74
CA VAL A 136 0.92 -9.30 9.77
C VAL A 136 0.17 -8.98 8.48
N LEU A 137 0.77 -9.30 7.33
CA LEU A 137 0.16 -9.10 6.02
C LEU A 137 -1.14 -9.89 5.88
N GLN A 138 -1.12 -11.19 6.22
CA GLN A 138 -2.29 -12.06 6.09
C GLN A 138 -3.45 -11.56 6.96
N LYS A 139 -3.19 -11.26 8.24
CA LYS A 139 -4.20 -10.70 9.14
C LYS A 139 -4.77 -9.39 8.61
N SER A 140 -3.92 -8.54 8.02
CA SER A 140 -4.38 -7.29 7.43
C SER A 140 -5.31 -7.50 6.23
N VAL A 141 -5.01 -8.45 5.36
CA VAL A 141 -5.88 -8.78 4.22
C VAL A 141 -7.23 -9.32 4.70
N GLU A 142 -7.20 -10.23 5.68
CA GLU A 142 -8.43 -10.78 6.28
C GLU A 142 -9.26 -9.71 6.99
N ALA A 143 -8.63 -8.72 7.62
CA ALA A 143 -9.31 -7.59 8.23
C ALA A 143 -10.01 -6.70 7.19
N ILE A 144 -9.38 -6.50 6.03
CA ILE A 144 -9.98 -5.71 4.94
C ILE A 144 -11.33 -6.29 4.52
N ASP A 145 -11.42 -7.61 4.41
CA ASP A 145 -12.65 -8.29 4.02
C ASP A 145 -13.77 -8.17 5.06
N LYS A 146 -13.40 -7.94 6.33
CA LYS A 146 -14.33 -7.79 7.44
C LYS A 146 -14.77 -6.35 7.70
N PHE A 147 -14.12 -5.34 7.10
CA PHE A 147 -14.56 -3.96 7.27
C PHE A 147 -15.99 -3.75 6.77
N PRO A 148 -16.78 -2.91 7.46
CA PRO A 148 -18.09 -2.51 6.98
C PRO A 148 -17.96 -1.75 5.66
N ASP A 149 -19.01 -1.78 4.85
CA ASP A 149 -19.10 -0.89 3.70
C ASP A 149 -19.45 0.52 4.16
N ASN A 150 -18.82 1.51 3.51
CA ASN A 150 -19.11 2.95 3.64
C ASN A 150 -18.70 3.62 4.96
N ASP A 151 -17.78 3.02 5.72
CA ASP A 151 -17.04 3.78 6.73
C ASP A 151 -16.19 4.89 6.07
N PRO A 152 -15.73 5.90 6.83
CA PRO A 152 -14.73 6.84 6.35
C PRO A 152 -13.49 6.14 5.79
N LEU A 153 -12.95 6.59 4.66
CA LEU A 153 -11.84 5.93 3.96
C LEU A 153 -10.59 5.79 4.87
N GLN A 154 -10.38 6.75 5.76
CA GLN A 154 -9.24 6.77 6.69
C GLN A 154 -9.34 5.70 7.79
N ASN A 155 -10.54 5.14 8.02
CA ASN A 155 -10.76 4.08 9.03
C ASN A 155 -10.34 2.70 8.52
N TYR A 156 -10.29 2.52 7.20
CA TYR A 156 -9.72 1.32 6.59
C TYR A 156 -8.20 1.39 6.69
N ASN A 157 -7.58 0.29 7.11
CA ASN A 157 -6.14 0.21 7.21
C ASN A 157 -5.60 -1.11 6.64
N PHE A 158 -4.46 -0.98 5.97
CA PHE A 158 -3.65 -2.09 5.49
C PHE A 158 -2.31 -2.06 6.23
N LYS A 159 -1.81 -3.20 6.66
CA LYS A 159 -0.63 -3.30 7.52
C LYS A 159 0.41 -4.19 6.88
N ILE A 160 1.65 -3.71 6.91
CA ILE A 160 2.84 -4.48 6.50
C ILE A 160 3.92 -4.35 7.59
N LEU A 161 4.71 -5.40 7.79
CA LEU A 161 5.88 -5.37 8.66
C LEU A 161 7.13 -5.21 7.80
N VAL A 162 7.93 -4.20 8.12
CA VAL A 162 9.19 -3.88 7.42
C VAL A 162 10.26 -3.66 8.48
N GLY A 163 11.25 -4.53 8.53
CA GLY A 163 12.15 -4.62 9.68
C GLY A 163 11.35 -4.84 10.98
N ASP A 164 11.57 -3.98 11.97
CA ASP A 164 10.88 -4.01 13.27
C ASP A 164 9.73 -2.99 13.37
N CYS A 165 9.25 -2.51 12.23
CA CYS A 165 8.21 -1.49 12.16
C CYS A 165 6.98 -2.01 11.41
N VAL A 166 5.81 -1.81 11.99
CA VAL A 166 4.51 -2.04 11.35
C VAL A 166 4.03 -0.74 10.73
N TYR A 167 3.87 -0.75 9.41
CA TYR A 167 3.37 0.35 8.62
C TYR A 167 1.86 0.17 8.44
N CYS A 168 1.09 1.05 9.07
CA CYS A 168 -0.35 1.14 8.91
C CYS A 168 -0.68 2.17 7.83
N ILE A 169 -1.17 1.67 6.69
CA ILE A 169 -1.46 2.42 5.47
C ILE A 169 -2.96 2.64 5.36
N SER A 170 -3.38 3.90 5.21
CA SER A 170 -4.73 4.29 4.85
C SER A 170 -4.72 5.37 3.77
N PHE A 171 -5.91 5.80 3.32
CA PHE A 171 -6.01 6.73 2.19
C PHE A 171 -7.02 7.86 2.46
N GLU A 172 -6.79 8.98 1.78
CA GLU A 172 -7.71 10.11 1.67
C GLU A 172 -7.72 10.60 0.21
N ILE A 173 -8.87 11.11 -0.26
CA ILE A 173 -9.00 11.65 -1.61
C ILE A 173 -9.11 13.16 -1.54
N HIS A 174 -8.18 13.86 -2.19
CA HIS A 174 -8.15 15.32 -2.30
C HIS A 174 -8.62 15.70 -3.71
N VAL A 175 -9.78 16.35 -3.80
CA VAL A 175 -10.38 16.82 -5.06
C VAL A 175 -10.02 18.28 -5.32
#